data_AF-A0A935B3X0-F1
#
_entry.id   AF-A0A935B3X0-F1
#
_cell.length_a   1.000
_cell.length_b   1.000
_cell.length_c   1.000
_cell.angle_alpha   90.00
_cell.angle_beta   90.00
_cell.angle_gamma   90.00
#
_symmetry.space_group_name_H-M   'P 1'
#
loop_
_entity.id
_entity.type
_entity.pdbx_description
1 polymer ?
#
loop_
_entity_poly.entity_id
_entity_poly.type
_entity_poly.pdbx_seq_one_letter_code
_entity_poly.pdbx_strand_id
1 'polypeptide(L)'
;MTRRSALPGFGLSLGLTLFWVSLIVIIPVAAVFIRSFGDGWQHFLTVGFSSRAMAAYRVTFGAAALATLINAVFGLLVAWVLVRFDFPGRRMLSAAVDLPFALPTAVAGIALTAIYANTGWIGIWLEPLGIKIAYQPQGIVVALIFIGLPFIVRAVEPVLGDLDRGFEEAAASLGATRWQVFSRVIFPEIAPALVTGCALAFARCVGEYGSVIFIAGNIPKVSEIAPLLIVTSLEQYDYSMEFRNAGAPPPARLAAALPTDLDAIMPKSATPAQSASNDSAQAKFGGGRDCAVRYRQQTIFNTMSSGVTTYTVPYTPEGCP
;
A
#
# COMPACT_ATOMS: atom_id res chain seq x y z
N MET A 1 -40.35 -30.82 -18.99
CA MET A 1 -39.06 -30.85 -19.70
C MET A 1 -37.99 -31.38 -18.77
N THR A 2 -37.70 -32.68 -18.81
CA THR A 2 -36.60 -33.31 -18.07
C THR A 2 -35.27 -32.83 -18.63
N ARG A 3 -34.53 -32.00 -17.87
CA ARG A 3 -33.18 -31.56 -18.24
C ARG A 3 -32.28 -32.80 -18.32
N ARG A 4 -31.98 -33.25 -19.53
CA ARG A 4 -30.89 -34.21 -19.77
C ARG A 4 -29.59 -33.45 -19.49
N SER A 5 -29.02 -33.60 -18.30
CA SER A 5 -27.68 -33.10 -18.03
C SER A 5 -26.67 -33.96 -18.80
N ALA A 6 -25.74 -33.31 -19.51
CA ALA A 6 -24.70 -33.98 -20.30
C ALA A 6 -23.76 -34.90 -19.47
N LEU A 7 -23.83 -34.79 -18.14
CA LEU A 7 -23.10 -35.64 -17.19
C LEU A 7 -24.09 -36.31 -16.21
N PRO A 8 -24.00 -37.63 -15.99
CA PRO A 8 -24.76 -38.28 -14.92
C PRO A 8 -24.30 -37.71 -13.57
N GLY A 9 -25.25 -37.31 -12.71
CA GLY A 9 -24.95 -36.76 -11.38
C GLY A 9 -24.52 -35.29 -11.35
N PHE A 10 -24.66 -34.52 -12.43
CA PHE A 10 -24.27 -33.11 -12.51
C PHE A 10 -24.83 -32.24 -11.35
N GLY A 11 -26.08 -32.46 -10.93
CA GLY A 11 -26.67 -31.71 -9.82
C GLY A 11 -25.99 -31.99 -8.47
N LEU A 12 -25.62 -33.25 -8.21
CA LEU A 12 -24.95 -33.64 -6.96
C LEU A 12 -23.50 -33.13 -6.94
N SER A 13 -22.78 -33.28 -8.05
CA SER A 13 -21.40 -32.80 -8.16
C SER A 13 -21.33 -31.27 -8.10
N LEU A 14 -22.22 -30.56 -8.79
CA LEU A 14 -22.32 -29.10 -8.72
C LEU A 14 -22.71 -28.62 -7.32
N GLY A 15 -23.69 -29.28 -6.68
CA GLY A 15 -24.09 -28.94 -5.32
C GLY A 15 -22.96 -29.13 -4.31
N LEU A 16 -22.24 -30.25 -4.41
CA LEU A 16 -21.10 -30.54 -3.54
C LEU A 16 -19.93 -29.58 -3.75
N THR A 17 -19.60 -29.24 -5.01
CA THR A 17 -18.51 -28.27 -5.30
C THR A 17 -18.86 -26.87 -4.82
N LEU A 18 -20.07 -26.39 -5.10
CA LEU A 18 -20.54 -25.08 -4.61
C LEU A 18 -20.59 -25.03 -3.08
N PHE A 19 -21.02 -26.11 -2.43
CA PHE A 19 -21.02 -26.21 -0.97
C PHE A 19 -19.60 -26.09 -0.40
N TRP A 20 -18.65 -26.86 -0.92
CA TRP A 20 -17.26 -26.83 -0.45
C TRP A 20 -16.57 -25.49 -0.69
N VAL A 21 -16.73 -24.89 -1.88
CA VAL A 21 -16.19 -23.56 -2.19
C VAL A 21 -16.80 -22.50 -1.27
N SER A 22 -18.12 -22.56 -1.08
CA SER A 22 -18.82 -21.65 -0.17
C SER A 22 -18.30 -21.79 1.26
N LEU A 23 -18.09 -23.02 1.75
CA LEU A 23 -17.58 -23.29 3.08
C LEU A 23 -16.15 -22.76 3.27
N ILE A 24 -15.27 -22.95 2.29
CA ILE A 24 -13.89 -22.44 2.32
C ILE A 24 -13.85 -20.91 2.39
N VAL A 25 -14.78 -20.21 1.74
CA VAL A 25 -14.84 -18.74 1.75
C VAL A 25 -15.56 -18.21 2.99
N ILE A 26 -16.70 -18.81 3.36
CA ILE A 26 -17.57 -18.29 4.43
C ILE A 26 -16.95 -18.52 5.80
N ILE A 27 -16.29 -19.66 6.06
CA ILE A 27 -15.70 -19.95 7.38
C ILE A 27 -14.71 -18.84 7.83
N PRO A 28 -13.66 -18.48 7.07
CA PRO A 28 -12.72 -17.46 7.52
C PRO A 28 -13.38 -16.09 7.64
N VAL A 29 -14.29 -15.73 6.73
CA VAL A 29 -15.02 -14.46 6.80
C VAL A 29 -15.89 -14.42 8.07
N ALA A 30 -16.66 -15.47 8.33
CA ALA A 30 -17.47 -15.59 9.54
C ALA A 30 -16.61 -15.56 10.81
N ALA A 31 -15.45 -16.23 10.79
CA ALA A 31 -14.51 -16.22 11.91
C ALA A 31 -13.99 -14.80 12.20
N VAL A 32 -13.66 -14.02 11.17
CA VAL A 32 -13.30 -12.60 11.34
C VAL A 32 -14.43 -11.83 12.01
N PHE A 33 -15.67 -11.95 11.51
CA PHE A 33 -16.83 -11.27 12.11
C PHE A 33 -17.04 -11.65 13.58
N ILE A 34 -17.01 -12.95 13.90
CA ILE A 34 -17.22 -13.44 15.28
C ILE A 34 -16.10 -12.93 16.20
N ARG A 35 -14.83 -12.98 15.74
CA ARG A 35 -13.68 -12.52 16.53
C ARG A 35 -13.67 -11.01 16.73
N SER A 36 -14.10 -10.22 15.74
CA SER A 36 -14.15 -8.76 15.84
C SER A 36 -15.13 -8.25 16.91
N PHE A 37 -16.16 -9.02 17.26
CA PHE A 37 -17.13 -8.66 18.31
C PHE A 37 -16.87 -9.33 19.66
N GLY A 38 -15.84 -10.18 19.78
CA GLY A 38 -15.57 -10.97 20.99
C GLY A 38 -15.33 -10.14 22.25
N ASP A 39 -14.69 -8.98 22.11
CA ASP A 39 -14.37 -8.06 23.22
C ASP A 39 -15.48 -7.01 23.47
N GLY A 40 -16.64 -7.19 22.81
CA GLY A 40 -17.82 -6.34 22.96
C GLY A 40 -17.95 -5.21 21.93
N TRP A 41 -19.19 -4.79 21.68
CA TRP A 41 -19.53 -3.77 20.67
C TRP A 41 -18.84 -2.41 20.92
N GLN A 42 -18.71 -2.00 22.18
CA GLN A 42 -18.06 -0.74 22.54
C GLN A 42 -16.57 -0.76 22.20
N HIS A 43 -15.88 -1.88 22.45
CA HIS A 43 -14.46 -2.03 22.10
C HIS A 43 -14.26 -2.01 20.58
N PHE A 44 -15.14 -2.68 19.83
CA PHE A 44 -15.13 -2.63 18.37
C PHE A 44 -15.23 -1.19 17.84
N LEU A 45 -16.15 -0.38 18.39
CA LEU A 45 -16.30 1.01 17.98
C LEU A 45 -15.08 1.87 18.32
N THR A 46 -14.51 1.71 19.52
CA THR A 46 -13.36 2.54 19.93
C THR A 46 -12.10 2.23 19.13
N VAL A 47 -11.85 0.95 18.82
CA VAL A 47 -10.69 0.53 18.02
C VAL A 47 -10.91 0.82 16.54
N GLY A 48 -12.06 0.41 15.99
CA GLY A 48 -12.41 0.55 14.58
C GLY A 48 -12.61 2.01 14.13
N PHE A 49 -13.08 2.88 15.03
CA PHE A 49 -13.22 4.32 14.78
C PHE A 49 -12.18 5.18 15.49
N SER A 50 -11.05 4.60 15.87
CA SER A 50 -9.92 5.35 16.40
C SER A 50 -9.39 6.37 15.38
N SER A 51 -8.75 7.44 15.86
CA SER A 51 -8.16 8.47 14.99
C SER A 51 -7.14 7.91 14.00
N ARG A 52 -6.43 6.84 14.37
CA ARG A 52 -5.48 6.13 13.50
C ARG A 52 -6.21 5.32 12.43
N ALA A 53 -7.22 4.52 12.80
CA ALA A 53 -8.02 3.75 11.85
C ALA A 53 -8.70 4.64 10.81
N MET A 54 -9.32 5.74 11.24
CA MET A 54 -9.95 6.70 10.32
C MET A 54 -8.93 7.33 9.36
N ALA A 55 -7.73 7.66 9.82
CA ALA A 55 -6.68 8.18 8.95
C ALA A 55 -6.22 7.11 7.94
N ALA A 56 -6.04 5.87 8.37
CA ALA A 56 -5.67 4.75 7.50
C ALA A 56 -6.75 4.46 6.45
N TYR A 57 -8.03 4.53 6.80
CA TYR A 57 -9.14 4.40 5.85
C TYR A 57 -9.13 5.53 4.82
N ARG A 58 -8.90 6.78 5.23
CA ARG A 58 -8.79 7.91 4.28
C ARG A 58 -7.66 7.70 3.27
N VAL A 59 -6.49 7.26 3.72
CA VAL A 59 -5.36 6.96 2.83
C VAL A 59 -5.70 5.80 1.91
N THR A 60 -6.25 4.71 2.44
CA THR A 60 -6.56 3.49 1.66
C THR A 60 -7.62 3.74 0.60
N PHE A 61 -8.80 4.20 1.01
CA PHE A 61 -9.91 4.45 0.09
C PHE A 61 -9.63 5.66 -0.81
N GLY A 62 -9.00 6.71 -0.29
CA GLY A 62 -8.64 7.90 -1.07
C GLY A 62 -7.61 7.59 -2.16
N ALA A 63 -6.53 6.89 -1.81
CA ALA A 63 -5.51 6.49 -2.78
C ALA A 63 -6.06 5.47 -3.79
N ALA A 64 -6.86 4.50 -3.35
CA ALA A 64 -7.49 3.53 -4.25
C ALA A 64 -8.47 4.20 -5.22
N ALA A 65 -9.29 5.15 -4.76
CA ALA A 65 -10.21 5.90 -5.61
C ALA A 65 -9.44 6.73 -6.64
N LEU A 66 -8.41 7.48 -6.20
CA LEU A 66 -7.59 8.29 -7.10
C LEU A 66 -6.87 7.43 -8.15
N ALA A 67 -6.25 6.33 -7.73
CA ALA A 67 -5.59 5.39 -8.64
C ALA A 67 -6.58 4.78 -9.63
N THR A 68 -7.78 4.42 -9.19
CA THR A 68 -8.82 3.86 -10.07
C THR A 68 -9.30 4.88 -11.10
N LEU A 69 -9.50 6.14 -10.71
CA LEU A 69 -9.89 7.22 -11.64
C LEU A 69 -8.80 7.45 -12.70
N ILE A 70 -7.54 7.46 -12.28
CA ILE A 70 -6.39 7.56 -13.20
C ILE A 70 -6.39 6.36 -14.15
N ASN A 71 -6.52 5.14 -13.60
CA ASN A 71 -6.59 3.92 -14.40
C ASN A 71 -7.81 3.90 -15.33
N ALA A 72 -8.94 4.51 -14.98
CA ALA A 72 -10.11 4.55 -15.85
C ALA A 72 -9.79 5.28 -17.15
N VAL A 73 -9.08 6.40 -17.06
CA VAL A 73 -8.65 7.17 -18.22
C VAL A 73 -7.55 6.43 -18.99
N PHE A 74 -6.45 6.09 -18.32
CA PHE A 74 -5.30 5.48 -19.00
C PHE A 74 -5.55 4.04 -19.44
N GLY A 75 -6.27 3.25 -18.66
CA GLY A 75 -6.69 1.89 -19.02
C GLY A 75 -7.64 1.89 -20.22
N LEU A 76 -8.58 2.83 -20.29
CA LEU A 76 -9.42 3.00 -21.49
C LEU A 76 -8.57 3.36 -22.72
N LEU A 77 -7.62 4.29 -22.59
CA LEU A 77 -6.71 4.65 -23.68
C LEU A 77 -5.86 3.48 -24.14
N VAL A 78 -5.31 2.70 -23.21
CA VAL A 78 -4.50 1.51 -23.52
C VAL A 78 -5.36 0.44 -24.20
N ALA A 79 -6.55 0.14 -23.68
CA ALA A 79 -7.49 -0.78 -24.33
C ALA A 79 -7.85 -0.31 -25.74
N TRP A 80 -8.09 1.00 -25.90
CA TRP A 80 -8.36 1.60 -27.21
C TRP A 80 -7.23 1.38 -28.20
N VAL A 81 -5.99 1.67 -27.78
CA VAL A 81 -4.81 1.46 -28.61
C VAL A 81 -4.62 -0.01 -28.98
N LEU A 82 -4.79 -0.91 -28.00
CA LEU A 82 -4.64 -2.35 -28.19
C LEU A 82 -5.71 -2.96 -29.07
N VAL A 83 -6.92 -2.40 -29.16
CA VAL A 83 -8.00 -2.95 -30.00
C VAL A 83 -8.05 -2.29 -31.37
N ARG A 84 -7.84 -0.97 -31.46
CA ARG A 84 -8.12 -0.20 -32.68
C ARG A 84 -6.93 -0.08 -33.63
N PHE A 85 -5.70 -0.26 -33.15
CA PHE A 85 -4.50 -0.09 -33.96
C PHE A 85 -3.71 -1.40 -34.10
N ASP A 86 -3.30 -1.70 -35.33
CA ASP A 86 -2.35 -2.76 -35.63
C ASP A 86 -0.96 -2.16 -35.79
N PHE A 87 -0.05 -2.51 -34.89
CA PHE A 87 1.34 -2.03 -34.89
C PHE A 87 2.30 -3.13 -34.44
N PRO A 88 3.56 -3.12 -34.92
CA PRO A 88 4.57 -4.06 -34.46
C PRO A 88 4.85 -3.85 -32.97
N GLY A 89 4.76 -4.91 -32.17
CA GLY A 89 4.95 -4.84 -30.70
C GLY A 89 3.66 -4.84 -29.87
N ARG A 90 2.47 -4.86 -30.49
CA ARG A 90 1.17 -4.99 -29.79
C ARG A 90 1.13 -6.13 -28.77
N ARG A 91 1.74 -7.28 -29.08
CA ARG A 91 1.85 -8.42 -28.15
C ARG A 91 2.71 -8.12 -26.92
N MET A 92 3.82 -7.39 -27.10
CA MET A 92 4.68 -7.00 -25.98
C MET A 92 3.99 -6.00 -25.08
N LEU A 93 3.25 -5.04 -25.65
CA LEU A 93 2.45 -4.10 -24.87
C LEU A 93 1.34 -4.82 -24.10
N SER A 94 0.63 -5.75 -24.74
CA SER A 94 -0.38 -6.58 -24.07
C SER A 94 0.22 -7.39 -22.91
N ALA A 95 1.39 -8.01 -23.11
CA ALA A 95 2.10 -8.71 -22.04
C ALA A 95 2.58 -7.77 -20.91
N ALA A 96 3.02 -6.56 -21.24
CA ALA A 96 3.43 -5.56 -20.26
C ALA A 96 2.25 -5.09 -19.40
N VAL A 97 1.04 -5.01 -19.96
CA VAL A 97 -0.19 -4.74 -19.21
C VAL A 97 -0.48 -5.87 -18.23
N ASP A 98 -0.25 -7.13 -18.57
CA ASP A 98 -0.50 -8.26 -17.66
C ASP A 98 0.64 -8.52 -16.66
N LEU A 99 1.77 -7.81 -16.81
CA LEU A 99 2.93 -7.95 -15.93
C LEU A 99 2.58 -7.88 -14.43
N PRO A 100 1.71 -6.98 -13.95
CA PRO A 100 1.34 -6.92 -12.54
C PRO A 100 0.69 -8.20 -12.01
N PHE A 101 0.05 -9.01 -12.86
CA PHE A 101 -0.54 -10.29 -12.47
C PHE A 101 0.48 -11.43 -12.42
N ALA A 102 1.54 -11.33 -13.22
CA ALA A 102 2.62 -12.30 -13.24
C ALA A 102 3.61 -12.09 -12.08
N LEU A 103 3.73 -10.87 -11.57
CA LEU A 103 4.68 -10.52 -10.53
C LEU A 103 4.11 -10.72 -9.12
N PRO A 104 4.90 -11.25 -8.16
CA PRO A 104 4.60 -11.10 -6.76
C PRO A 104 4.48 -9.62 -6.40
N THR A 105 3.44 -9.24 -5.65
CA THR A 105 3.18 -7.83 -5.30
C THR A 105 4.34 -7.18 -4.54
N ALA A 106 5.01 -7.94 -3.67
CA ALA A 106 6.23 -7.51 -2.97
C ALA A 106 7.37 -7.13 -3.94
N VAL A 107 7.58 -7.95 -4.97
CA VAL A 107 8.62 -7.70 -5.98
C VAL A 107 8.29 -6.43 -6.77
N ALA A 108 7.01 -6.23 -7.13
CA ALA A 108 6.55 -5.00 -7.77
C ALA A 108 6.79 -3.78 -6.87
N GLY A 109 6.51 -3.87 -5.57
CA GLY A 109 6.77 -2.81 -4.60
C GLY A 109 8.24 -2.41 -4.55
N ILE A 110 9.14 -3.38 -4.40
CA ILE A 110 10.59 -3.13 -4.35
C ILE A 110 11.10 -2.53 -5.67
N ALA A 111 10.64 -3.05 -6.81
CA ALA A 111 11.01 -2.52 -8.12
C ALA A 111 10.55 -1.07 -8.31
N LEU A 112 9.29 -0.76 -7.95
CA LEU A 112 8.77 0.59 -8.01
C LEU A 112 9.52 1.53 -7.06
N THR A 113 9.81 1.11 -5.84
CA THR A 113 10.64 1.89 -4.90
C THR A 113 12.02 2.17 -5.49
N ALA A 114 12.68 1.18 -6.09
CA ALA A 114 14.00 1.36 -6.70
C ALA A 114 13.98 2.34 -7.88
N ILE A 115 12.90 2.35 -8.68
CA ILE A 115 12.73 3.26 -9.81
C ILE A 115 12.43 4.69 -9.35
N TYR A 116 11.60 4.85 -8.32
CA TYR A 116 11.09 6.13 -7.84
C TYR A 116 11.85 6.73 -6.65
N ALA A 117 12.83 6.02 -6.09
CA ALA A 117 13.77 6.57 -5.12
C ALA A 117 14.59 7.72 -5.75
N ASN A 118 15.10 8.62 -4.92
CA ASN A 118 15.88 9.78 -5.37
C ASN A 118 17.12 9.38 -6.20
N THR A 119 17.67 8.19 -5.98
CA THR A 119 18.78 7.61 -6.76
C THR A 119 18.32 6.70 -7.91
N GLY A 120 17.01 6.53 -8.07
CA GLY A 120 16.38 5.71 -9.08
C GLY A 120 16.27 6.41 -10.43
N TRP A 121 16.09 5.61 -11.49
CA TRP A 121 16.05 6.12 -12.86
C TRP A 121 15.02 7.22 -13.10
N ILE A 122 13.87 7.16 -12.40
CA ILE A 122 12.83 8.19 -12.49
C ILE A 122 13.01 9.23 -11.39
N GLY A 123 13.26 8.82 -10.15
CA GLY A 123 13.32 9.74 -9.01
C GLY A 123 14.43 10.79 -9.10
N ILE A 124 15.56 10.51 -9.77
CA ILE A 124 16.63 11.50 -10.04
C ILE A 124 16.09 12.72 -10.79
N TRP A 125 15.14 12.53 -11.71
CA TRP A 125 14.56 13.63 -12.49
C TRP A 125 13.47 14.39 -11.75
N LEU A 126 12.83 13.76 -10.76
CA LEU A 126 11.75 14.35 -9.97
C LEU A 126 12.27 15.09 -8.73
N GLU A 127 13.42 14.69 -8.19
CA GLU A 127 14.01 15.31 -7.01
C GLU A 127 14.28 16.82 -7.18
N PRO A 128 14.82 17.32 -8.31
CA PRO A 128 15.00 18.75 -8.55
C PRO A 128 13.69 19.55 -8.57
N LEU A 129 12.57 18.88 -8.86
CA LEU A 129 11.22 19.47 -8.85
C LEU A 129 10.57 19.42 -7.46
N GLY A 130 11.26 18.85 -6.46
CA GLY A 130 10.75 18.68 -5.11
C GLY A 130 9.68 17.59 -4.96
N ILE A 131 9.48 16.75 -5.99
CA ILE A 131 8.45 15.70 -5.99
C ILE A 131 9.08 14.39 -5.50
N LYS A 132 8.73 13.96 -4.28
CA LYS A 132 9.22 12.69 -3.69
C LYS A 132 8.10 11.65 -3.72
N ILE A 133 8.29 10.62 -4.55
CA ILE A 133 7.31 9.55 -4.72
C ILE A 133 7.59 8.38 -3.76
N ALA A 134 8.83 7.89 -3.73
CA ALA A 134 9.22 6.83 -2.81
C ALA A 134 9.15 7.28 -1.35
N TYR A 135 8.70 6.38 -0.48
CA TYR A 135 8.46 6.57 0.95
C TYR A 135 7.42 7.64 1.29
N GLN A 136 6.56 8.02 0.34
CA GLN A 136 5.53 9.03 0.53
C GLN A 136 4.13 8.56 0.11
N PRO A 137 3.05 9.24 0.56
CA PRO A 137 1.68 8.89 0.18
C PRO A 137 1.46 8.82 -1.34
N GLN A 138 2.21 9.61 -2.11
CA GLN A 138 2.17 9.62 -3.57
C GLN A 138 2.63 8.27 -4.17
N GLY A 139 3.61 7.62 -3.56
CA GLY A 139 4.09 6.29 -3.95
C GLY A 139 3.02 5.22 -3.84
N ILE A 140 2.10 5.35 -2.87
CA ILE A 140 0.93 4.46 -2.73
C ILE A 140 0.10 4.53 -4.01
N VAL A 141 -0.26 5.73 -4.44
CA VAL A 141 -1.08 5.94 -5.66
C VAL A 141 -0.40 5.35 -6.88
N VAL A 142 0.91 5.54 -7.03
CA VAL A 142 1.69 4.98 -8.16
C VAL A 142 1.67 3.45 -8.16
N ALA A 143 1.87 2.81 -7.01
CA ALA A 143 1.79 1.35 -6.91
C ALA A 143 0.38 0.81 -7.20
N LEU A 144 -0.66 1.52 -6.74
CA LEU A 144 -2.05 1.15 -7.02
C LEU A 144 -2.42 1.37 -8.50
N ILE A 145 -1.87 2.38 -9.16
CA ILE A 145 -2.01 2.56 -10.62
C ILE A 145 -1.45 1.34 -11.34
N PHE A 146 -0.22 0.96 -11.03
CA PHE A 146 0.46 -0.18 -11.64
C PHE A 146 -0.35 -1.49 -11.51
N ILE A 147 -0.92 -1.76 -10.33
CA ILE A 147 -1.68 -2.99 -10.07
C ILE A 147 -3.11 -2.92 -10.60
N GLY A 148 -3.74 -1.74 -10.60
CA GLY A 148 -5.15 -1.58 -10.96
C GLY A 148 -5.39 -1.43 -12.47
N LEU A 149 -4.42 -0.94 -13.23
CA LEU A 149 -4.54 -0.69 -14.67
C LEU A 149 -5.01 -1.94 -15.48
N PRO A 150 -4.49 -3.15 -15.24
CA PRO A 150 -4.83 -4.32 -16.06
C PRO A 150 -6.30 -4.71 -15.94
N PHE A 151 -6.93 -4.50 -14.78
CA PHE A 151 -8.36 -4.80 -14.57
C PHE A 151 -9.26 -3.97 -15.50
N ILE A 152 -8.89 -2.70 -15.73
CA ILE A 152 -9.68 -1.83 -16.59
C ILE A 152 -9.44 -2.18 -18.05
N VAL A 153 -8.19 -2.42 -18.44
CA VAL A 153 -7.85 -2.83 -19.81
C VAL A 153 -8.59 -4.11 -20.17
N ARG A 154 -8.50 -5.15 -19.33
CA ARG A 154 -9.10 -6.47 -19.60
C ARG A 154 -10.62 -6.51 -19.50
N ALA A 155 -11.23 -5.55 -18.80
CA ALA A 155 -12.69 -5.40 -18.80
C ALA A 155 -13.19 -4.73 -20.09
N VAL A 156 -12.48 -3.71 -20.58
CA VAL A 156 -12.92 -2.90 -21.74
C VAL A 156 -12.54 -3.52 -23.08
N GLU A 157 -11.36 -4.15 -23.17
CA GLU A 157 -10.81 -4.72 -24.39
C GLU A 157 -11.75 -5.70 -25.13
N PRO A 158 -12.36 -6.73 -24.49
CA PRO A 158 -13.26 -7.64 -25.21
C PRO A 158 -14.51 -6.93 -25.73
N VAL A 159 -15.08 -6.00 -24.95
CA VAL A 159 -16.30 -5.27 -25.33
C VAL A 159 -16.01 -4.31 -26.50
N LEU A 160 -14.87 -3.63 -26.47
CA LEU A 160 -14.45 -2.76 -27.57
C LEU A 160 -14.09 -3.56 -28.83
N GLY A 161 -13.56 -4.77 -28.67
CA GLY A 161 -13.21 -5.66 -29.77
C GLY A 161 -14.41 -6.28 -30.48
N ASP A 162 -15.47 -6.58 -29.73
CA ASP A 162 -16.73 -7.13 -30.25
C ASP A 162 -17.62 -6.06 -30.93
N LEU A 163 -17.33 -4.76 -30.73
CA LEU A 163 -18.11 -3.68 -31.31
C LEU A 163 -17.90 -3.60 -32.83
N ASP A 164 -18.97 -3.85 -33.58
CA ASP A 164 -18.95 -3.79 -35.04
C ASP A 164 -18.62 -2.37 -35.54
N ARG A 165 -17.63 -2.28 -36.44
CA ARG A 165 -17.22 -1.04 -37.10
C ARG A 165 -18.33 -0.46 -37.98
N GLY A 166 -19.31 -1.28 -38.41
CA GLY A 166 -20.46 -0.82 -39.19
C GLY A 166 -21.27 0.29 -38.50
N PHE A 167 -21.38 0.28 -37.17
CA PHE A 167 -22.07 1.37 -36.43
C PHE A 167 -21.32 2.70 -36.52
N GLU A 168 -19.98 2.66 -36.56
CA GLU A 168 -19.14 3.85 -36.69
C GLU A 168 -19.20 4.41 -38.10
N GLU A 169 -19.15 3.54 -39.11
CA GLU A 169 -19.27 3.92 -40.52
C GLU A 169 -20.65 4.50 -40.85
N ALA A 170 -21.72 3.94 -40.29
CA ALA A 170 -23.07 4.47 -40.42
C ALA A 170 -23.21 5.87 -39.80
N ALA A 171 -22.68 6.06 -38.59
CA ALA A 171 -22.68 7.37 -37.93
C ALA A 171 -21.84 8.40 -38.70
N ALA A 172 -20.68 8.02 -39.20
CA ALA A 172 -19.84 8.88 -40.04
C ALA A 172 -20.53 9.26 -41.37
N SER A 173 -21.26 8.33 -41.99
CA SER A 173 -22.05 8.57 -43.21
C SER A 173 -23.21 9.55 -42.99
N LEU A 174 -23.76 9.60 -41.77
CA LEU A 174 -24.76 10.58 -41.35
C LEU A 174 -24.15 11.97 -41.00
N GLY A 175 -22.85 12.15 -41.19
CA GLY A 175 -22.14 13.41 -40.93
C GLY A 175 -21.68 13.59 -39.48
N ALA A 176 -21.68 12.53 -38.67
CA ALA A 176 -21.18 12.60 -37.30
C ALA A 176 -19.65 12.84 -37.27
N THR A 177 -19.21 13.75 -36.41
CA THR A 177 -17.77 13.96 -36.14
C THR A 177 -17.19 12.80 -35.33
N ARG A 178 -15.87 12.59 -35.38
CA ARG A 178 -15.19 11.52 -34.63
C ARG A 178 -15.50 11.54 -33.12
N TRP A 179 -15.63 12.74 -32.54
CA TRP A 179 -16.02 12.90 -31.15
C TRP A 179 -17.47 12.51 -30.88
N GLN A 180 -18.39 12.78 -31.81
CA GLN A 180 -19.79 12.34 -31.70
C GLN A 180 -19.90 10.81 -31.83
N VAL A 181 -19.16 10.21 -32.77
CA VAL A 181 -19.08 8.74 -32.90
C VAL A 181 -18.58 8.13 -31.59
N PHE A 182 -17.48 8.65 -31.03
CA PHE A 182 -16.97 8.18 -29.75
C PHE A 182 -18.00 8.37 -28.61
N SER A 183 -18.49 9.59 -28.38
CA SER A 183 -19.31 9.89 -27.20
C SER A 183 -20.73 9.33 -27.26
N ARG A 184 -21.31 9.16 -28.46
CA ARG A 184 -22.73 8.76 -28.63
C ARG A 184 -22.91 7.33 -29.13
N VAL A 185 -21.89 6.72 -29.73
CA VAL A 185 -21.97 5.35 -30.26
C VAL A 185 -21.09 4.43 -29.44
N ILE A 186 -19.80 4.75 -29.31
CA ILE A 186 -18.83 3.81 -28.73
C ILE A 186 -18.84 3.84 -27.20
N PHE A 187 -18.81 5.04 -26.61
CA PHE A 187 -18.73 5.22 -25.15
C PHE A 187 -19.91 4.60 -24.39
N PRO A 188 -21.18 4.75 -24.83
CA PRO A 188 -22.32 4.13 -24.16
C PRO A 188 -22.24 2.59 -24.12
N GLU A 189 -21.70 1.97 -25.18
CA GLU A 189 -21.53 0.52 -25.27
C GLU A 189 -20.42 0.01 -24.34
N ILE A 190 -19.29 0.72 -24.26
CA ILE A 190 -18.17 0.32 -23.37
C ILE A 190 -18.33 0.80 -21.93
N ALA A 191 -19.23 1.74 -21.65
CA ALA A 191 -19.39 2.32 -20.31
C ALA A 191 -19.71 1.28 -19.21
N PRO A 192 -20.62 0.31 -19.41
CA PRO A 192 -20.86 -0.74 -18.42
C PRO A 192 -19.59 -1.58 -18.12
N ALA A 193 -18.80 -1.86 -19.16
CA ALA A 193 -17.54 -2.58 -19.04
C ALA A 193 -16.49 -1.74 -18.28
N LEU A 194 -16.41 -0.44 -18.57
CA LEU A 194 -15.52 0.49 -17.88
C LEU A 194 -15.86 0.61 -16.40
N VAL A 195 -17.16 0.73 -16.05
CA VAL A 195 -17.62 0.77 -14.65
C VAL A 195 -17.27 -0.53 -13.93
N THR A 196 -17.47 -1.68 -14.58
CA THR A 196 -17.10 -2.99 -14.03
C THR A 196 -15.59 -3.09 -13.80
N GLY A 197 -14.78 -2.67 -14.78
CA GLY A 197 -13.32 -2.60 -14.66
C GLY A 197 -12.88 -1.69 -13.51
N CYS A 198 -13.51 -0.52 -13.36
CA CYS A 198 -13.24 0.40 -12.26
C CYS A 198 -13.59 -0.22 -10.90
N ALA A 199 -14.73 -0.90 -10.78
CA ALA A 199 -15.13 -1.57 -9.55
C ALA A 199 -14.14 -2.67 -9.14
N LEU A 200 -13.69 -3.49 -10.10
CA LEU A 200 -12.69 -4.53 -9.88
C LEU A 200 -11.32 -3.94 -9.51
N ALA A 201 -10.87 -2.91 -10.23
CA ALA A 201 -9.62 -2.22 -9.94
C ALA A 201 -9.64 -1.58 -8.55
N PHE A 202 -10.73 -0.91 -8.19
CA PHE A 202 -10.90 -0.30 -6.87
C PHE A 202 -10.89 -1.33 -5.76
N ALA A 203 -11.66 -2.41 -5.89
CA ALA A 203 -11.67 -3.51 -4.93
C ALA A 203 -10.27 -4.11 -4.74
N ARG A 204 -9.54 -4.29 -5.85
CA ARG A 204 -8.15 -4.78 -5.81
C ARG A 204 -7.21 -3.81 -5.10
N CYS A 205 -7.34 -2.51 -5.36
CA CYS A 205 -6.50 -1.46 -4.79
C CYS A 205 -6.73 -1.29 -3.28
N VAL A 206 -7.97 -1.37 -2.81
CA VAL A 206 -8.31 -1.29 -1.37
C VAL A 206 -7.66 -2.42 -0.57
N GLY A 207 -7.59 -3.62 -1.16
CA GLY A 207 -6.99 -4.80 -0.55
C GLY A 207 -5.47 -4.93 -0.76
N GLU A 208 -4.81 -3.97 -1.41
CA GLU A 208 -3.38 -4.07 -1.67
C GLU A 208 -2.54 -3.79 -0.41
N TYR A 209 -1.56 -4.66 -0.18
CA TYR A 209 -0.63 -4.56 0.93
C TYR A 209 0.82 -4.75 0.47
N GLY A 210 1.05 -5.80 -0.33
CA GLY A 210 2.39 -6.30 -0.64
C GLY A 210 3.25 -5.34 -1.46
N SER A 211 2.69 -4.56 -2.38
CA SER A 211 3.49 -3.53 -3.09
C SER A 211 3.62 -2.25 -2.26
N VAL A 212 2.56 -1.89 -1.54
CA VAL A 212 2.45 -0.62 -0.81
C VAL A 212 3.40 -0.57 0.37
N ILE A 213 3.58 -1.69 1.08
CA ILE A 213 4.47 -1.77 2.25
C ILE A 213 5.93 -1.37 1.94
N PHE A 214 6.41 -1.59 0.71
CA PHE A 214 7.79 -1.27 0.33
C PHE A 214 7.98 0.13 -0.25
N ILE A 215 6.91 0.76 -0.76
CA ILE A 215 6.98 2.09 -1.40
C ILE A 215 6.45 3.21 -0.53
N ALA A 216 5.56 2.91 0.42
CA ALA A 216 5.03 3.89 1.35
C ALA A 216 6.02 4.13 2.50
N GLY A 217 5.94 5.31 3.11
CA GLY A 217 6.67 5.60 4.35
C GLY A 217 6.08 4.89 5.57
N ASN A 218 4.85 4.38 5.47
CA ASN A 218 4.13 3.64 6.51
C ASN A 218 4.02 4.37 7.85
N ILE A 219 3.97 5.71 7.80
CA ILE A 219 3.92 6.54 8.99
C ILE A 219 2.46 6.62 9.48
N PRO A 220 2.17 6.30 10.76
CA PRO A 220 0.83 6.40 11.31
C PRO A 220 0.19 7.76 11.07
N LYS A 221 -1.08 7.76 10.66
CA LYS A 221 -1.88 8.95 10.31
C LYS A 221 -1.41 9.75 9.09
N VAL A 222 -0.35 9.33 8.37
CA VAL A 222 0.17 10.04 7.20
C VAL A 222 0.17 9.16 5.95
N SER A 223 0.86 8.02 5.99
CA SER A 223 1.07 7.12 4.85
C SER A 223 0.81 5.65 5.20
N GLU A 224 0.19 5.41 6.35
CA GLU A 224 -0.25 4.09 6.79
C GLU A 224 -1.56 3.69 6.11
N ILE A 225 -1.59 2.50 5.51
CA ILE A 225 -2.79 1.91 4.93
C ILE A 225 -3.50 0.99 5.92
N ALA A 226 -4.79 0.76 5.72
CA ALA A 226 -5.61 -0.07 6.59
C ALA A 226 -5.16 -1.53 6.66
N PRO A 227 -4.75 -2.19 5.55
CA PRO A 227 -4.18 -3.54 5.62
C PRO A 227 -2.95 -3.63 6.53
N LEU A 228 -2.05 -2.63 6.48
CA LEU A 228 -0.89 -2.57 7.36
C LEU A 228 -1.29 -2.39 8.83
N LEU A 229 -2.29 -1.55 9.10
CA LEU A 229 -2.81 -1.38 10.45
C LEU A 229 -3.34 -2.71 11.02
N ILE A 230 -4.01 -3.52 10.19
CA ILE A 230 -4.51 -4.84 10.60
C ILE A 230 -3.34 -5.77 10.93
N VAL A 231 -2.35 -5.88 10.03
CA VAL A 231 -1.16 -6.75 10.25
C VAL A 231 -0.42 -6.37 11.53
N THR A 232 -0.12 -5.08 11.71
CA THR A 232 0.58 -4.61 12.91
C THR A 232 -0.23 -4.84 14.19
N SER A 233 -1.57 -4.77 14.12
CA SER A 233 -2.44 -5.06 15.26
C SER A 233 -2.47 -6.56 15.60
N LEU A 234 -2.45 -7.44 14.60
CA LEU A 234 -2.40 -8.89 14.80
C LEU A 234 -1.07 -9.31 15.43
N GLU A 235 0.05 -8.79 14.93
CA GLU A 235 1.37 -9.05 15.52
C GLU A 235 1.41 -8.64 17.00
N GLN A 236 0.89 -7.45 17.34
CA GLN A 236 0.81 -6.97 18.72
C GLN A 236 -0.07 -7.85 19.61
N TYR A 237 -1.18 -8.37 19.07
CA TYR A 237 -2.06 -9.28 19.80
C TYR A 237 -1.34 -10.58 20.17
N ASP A 238 -0.63 -11.20 19.22
CA ASP A 238 0.11 -12.44 19.45
C ASP A 238 1.19 -12.26 20.53
N TYR A 239 1.94 -11.14 20.48
CA TYR A 239 2.90 -10.81 21.54
C TYR A 239 2.22 -10.69 22.92
N SER A 240 1.08 -10.01 23.01
CA SER A 240 0.38 -9.82 24.28
C SER A 240 -0.12 -11.15 24.89
N MET A 241 -0.55 -12.08 24.04
CA MET A 241 -1.03 -13.41 24.46
C MET A 241 0.13 -14.29 24.94
N GLU A 242 1.29 -14.23 24.28
CA GLU A 242 2.50 -14.92 24.71
C GLU A 242 2.95 -14.45 26.10
N PHE A 243 3.03 -13.14 26.35
CA PHE A 243 3.38 -12.59 27.66
C PHE A 243 2.37 -12.97 28.75
N ARG A 244 1.08 -12.93 28.44
CA ARG A 244 0.02 -13.33 29.38
C ARG A 244 0.14 -14.80 29.77
N ASN A 245 0.50 -15.68 28.84
CA ASN A 245 0.67 -17.11 29.10
C ASN A 245 2.01 -17.44 29.78
N ALA A 246 3.06 -16.66 29.51
CA ALA A 246 4.39 -16.81 30.12
C ALA A 246 4.49 -16.21 31.53
N GLY A 247 3.47 -15.49 32.01
CA GLY A 247 3.51 -14.79 33.31
C GLY A 247 4.57 -13.67 33.38
N ALA A 248 5.11 -13.27 32.23
CA ALA A 248 6.18 -12.28 32.12
C ALA A 248 5.57 -10.88 31.88
N PRO A 249 6.00 -9.84 32.61
CA PRO A 249 5.54 -8.49 32.34
C PRO A 249 5.96 -8.05 30.93
N PRO A 250 5.12 -7.27 30.22
CA PRO A 250 5.45 -6.78 28.89
C PRO A 250 6.75 -5.93 28.95
N PRO A 251 7.61 -5.98 27.92
CA PRO A 251 8.86 -5.25 27.92
C PRO A 251 8.58 -3.76 28.09
N ALA A 252 9.27 -3.12 29.06
CA ALA A 252 9.06 -1.73 29.49
C ALA A 252 9.12 -0.67 28.36
N ARG A 253 9.55 -1.04 27.15
CA ARG A 253 9.47 -0.21 25.95
C ARG A 253 8.04 0.00 25.42
N LEU A 254 7.07 -0.83 25.80
CA LEU A 254 5.68 -0.69 25.36
C LEU A 254 4.88 0.35 26.17
N ALA A 255 5.22 0.55 27.45
CA ALA A 255 4.57 1.54 28.30
C ALA A 255 4.92 2.99 27.90
N ALA A 256 6.03 3.20 27.19
CA ALA A 256 6.50 4.52 26.76
C ALA A 256 5.82 5.06 25.48
N ALA A 257 4.90 4.32 24.85
CA ALA A 257 4.27 4.70 23.59
C ALA A 257 2.92 5.44 23.72
N LEU A 258 2.48 5.75 24.94
CA LEU A 258 1.32 6.61 25.21
C LEU A 258 1.80 7.88 25.94
N PRO A 259 1.79 9.06 25.30
CA PRO A 259 1.95 10.29 26.03
C PRO A 259 0.59 10.61 26.69
N THR A 260 0.41 10.14 27.91
CA THR A 260 -0.55 10.70 28.85
C THR A 260 0.23 11.11 30.08
N ASP A 261 0.25 12.42 30.32
CA ASP A 261 0.81 13.12 31.49
C ASP A 261 2.29 13.54 31.43
N LEU A 262 2.54 14.65 30.71
CA LEU A 262 3.55 15.63 31.14
C LEU A 262 3.12 16.16 32.51
N ASP A 263 3.82 15.80 33.59
CA ASP A 263 4.10 16.67 34.76
C ASP A 263 4.77 15.93 35.94
N ALA A 264 4.94 14.60 35.92
CA ALA A 264 5.34 13.86 37.12
C ALA A 264 6.82 13.40 37.21
N ILE A 265 7.73 13.80 36.32
CA ILE A 265 9.15 13.36 36.41
C ILE A 265 10.10 14.56 36.41
N MET A 266 10.14 15.25 37.54
CA MET A 266 11.31 16.01 38.00
C MET A 266 11.67 15.53 39.40
N PRO A 267 12.73 14.74 39.59
CA PRO A 267 13.50 14.77 40.82
C PRO A 267 14.73 15.66 40.62
N LYS A 268 14.76 16.70 41.46
CA LYS A 268 15.94 17.51 41.79
C LYS A 268 17.11 16.62 42.22
N SER A 269 18.33 17.12 41.97
CA SER A 269 19.66 16.72 42.51
C SER A 269 20.58 15.87 41.61
N ALA A 270 21.40 16.54 40.80
CA ALA A 270 22.78 16.13 40.47
C ALA A 270 23.70 16.84 41.50
N THR A 271 24.73 16.25 42.11
CA THR A 271 26.04 15.73 41.60
C THR A 271 26.85 15.26 42.86
N PRO A 272 28.12 14.76 42.81
CA PRO A 272 28.89 14.08 41.75
C PRO A 272 29.65 12.81 42.24
N ALA A 273 30.09 11.94 41.31
CA ALA A 273 31.31 11.13 41.50
C ALA A 273 31.96 10.84 40.13
N GLN A 274 33.24 11.21 40.05
CA GLN A 274 34.12 11.25 38.89
C GLN A 274 34.69 9.86 38.53
N SER A 275 34.89 9.59 37.24
CA SER A 275 36.22 9.28 36.67
C SER A 275 36.11 8.98 35.16
N ALA A 276 36.60 9.88 34.31
CA ALA A 276 37.26 9.53 33.06
C ALA A 276 37.99 10.76 32.53
N SER A 277 39.29 10.60 32.36
CA SER A 277 40.28 11.59 31.96
C SER A 277 40.00 12.20 30.59
N ASN A 278 40.28 13.51 30.53
CA ASN A 278 40.33 14.37 29.34
C ASN A 278 41.17 13.76 28.21
N ASP A 279 40.60 13.76 27.01
CA ASP A 279 41.29 14.16 25.78
C ASP A 279 40.25 14.61 24.75
N SER A 280 39.87 15.90 24.83
CA SER A 280 39.02 16.57 23.84
C SER A 280 39.90 17.30 22.83
N ALA A 281 39.99 16.79 21.61
CA ALA A 281 40.54 17.50 20.47
C ALA A 281 39.61 18.68 20.09
N GLN A 282 39.97 19.89 20.49
CA GLN A 282 39.28 21.13 20.10
C GLN A 282 39.83 21.62 18.75
N ALA A 283 39.00 21.60 17.71
CA ALA A 283 39.27 22.31 16.46
C ALA A 283 38.65 23.72 16.53
N LYS A 284 39.49 24.75 16.60
CA LYS A 284 39.05 26.16 16.53
C LYS A 284 38.85 26.57 15.07
N PHE A 285 37.60 26.79 14.65
CA PHE A 285 37.29 27.52 13.42
C PHE A 285 36.99 28.98 13.77
N GLY A 286 37.65 29.91 13.06
CA GLY A 286 37.58 31.35 13.30
C GLY A 286 36.17 31.88 13.09
N GLY A 287 35.49 32.22 14.19
CA GLY A 287 34.14 32.75 14.18
C GLY A 287 33.35 32.47 15.46
N GLY A 288 33.88 32.84 16.63
CA GLY A 288 33.11 33.17 17.84
C GLY A 288 32.13 32.14 18.46
N ARG A 289 32.10 30.87 18.04
CA ARG A 289 31.29 29.83 18.69
C ARG A 289 32.12 28.57 18.94
N ASP A 290 32.44 28.32 20.20
CA ASP A 290 33.13 27.10 20.64
C ASP A 290 32.16 25.90 20.55
N CYS A 291 32.20 25.19 19.43
CA CYS A 291 31.45 23.94 19.22
C CYS A 291 32.33 22.75 19.64
N ALA A 292 32.11 22.22 20.85
CA ALA A 292 32.79 21.01 21.30
C ALA A 292 32.12 19.76 20.69
N VAL A 293 32.91 18.89 20.05
CA VAL A 293 32.45 17.56 19.59
C VAL A 293 32.13 16.72 20.82
N ARG A 294 30.87 16.26 20.93
CA ARG A 294 30.43 15.39 22.02
C ARG A 294 30.35 13.96 21.53
N TYR A 295 30.57 13.02 22.43
CA TYR A 295 30.45 11.60 22.14
C TYR A 295 29.17 11.06 22.78
N ARG A 296 28.37 10.33 22.01
CA ARG A 296 27.19 9.61 22.49
C ARG A 296 27.50 8.12 22.45
N GLN A 297 27.21 7.41 23.54
CA GLN A 297 27.22 5.95 23.50
C GLN A 297 25.97 5.46 22.79
N GLN A 298 26.17 4.67 21.73
CA GLN A 298 25.13 4.06 20.95
C GLN A 298 25.28 2.55 21.05
N THR A 299 24.29 1.92 21.67
CA THR A 299 24.27 0.48 21.92
C THR A 299 23.47 -0.20 20.82
N ILE A 300 24.14 -1.02 20.01
CA ILE A 300 23.52 -1.74 18.90
C ILE A 300 23.41 -3.21 19.29
N PHE A 301 22.21 -3.77 19.15
CA PHE A 301 21.94 -5.18 19.41
C PHE A 301 22.26 -5.97 18.14
N ASN A 302 23.27 -6.84 18.19
CA ASN A 302 23.68 -7.63 17.05
C ASN A 302 23.00 -9.00 17.07
N THR A 303 22.05 -9.20 16.14
CA THR A 303 21.22 -10.41 16.07
C THR A 303 21.99 -11.69 15.72
N MET A 304 23.23 -11.60 15.22
CA MET A 304 24.04 -12.78 14.89
C MET A 304 24.90 -13.33 16.04
N SER A 305 25.25 -12.53 17.06
CA SER A 305 26.13 -12.99 18.15
C SER A 305 25.46 -13.06 19.52
N SER A 306 24.15 -12.79 19.61
CA SER A 306 23.40 -12.71 20.88
C SER A 306 24.11 -11.84 21.93
N GLY A 307 24.76 -10.76 21.47
CA GLY A 307 25.58 -9.88 22.29
C GLY A 307 25.26 -8.41 22.06
N VAL A 308 25.40 -7.61 23.11
CA VAL A 308 25.23 -6.17 23.07
C VAL A 308 26.59 -5.52 22.88
N THR A 309 26.76 -4.75 21.80
CA THR A 309 28.00 -4.00 21.56
C THR A 309 27.73 -2.50 21.62
N THR A 310 28.45 -1.81 22.51
CA THR A 310 28.32 -0.35 22.69
C THR A 310 29.45 0.34 21.94
N TYR A 311 29.07 1.24 21.04
CA TYR A 311 30.01 2.08 20.28
C TYR A 311 29.93 3.52 20.77
N THR A 312 31.06 4.22 20.81
CA THR A 312 31.10 5.64 21.13
C THR A 312 31.16 6.43 19.82
N VAL A 313 30.06 7.11 19.47
CA VAL A 313 29.95 7.83 18.19
C VAL A 313 30.01 9.34 18.44
N PRO A 314 30.90 10.08 17.75
CA PRO A 314 30.93 11.53 17.84
C PRO A 314 29.68 12.13 17.19
N TYR A 315 29.12 13.17 17.79
CA TYR A 315 28.04 13.97 17.20
C TYR A 315 28.24 15.44 17.52
N THR A 316 27.77 16.30 16.61
CA THR A 316 27.70 17.75 16.79
C THR A 316 26.31 18.12 17.32
N PRO A 317 26.21 18.95 18.37
CA PRO A 317 24.92 19.44 18.84
C PRO A 317 24.23 20.33 17.80
N GLU A 318 22.90 20.30 17.77
CA GLU A 318 22.08 21.12 16.87
C GLU A 318 22.35 22.62 17.08
N GLY A 319 22.62 23.35 15.99
CA GLY A 319 22.93 24.79 15.99
C GLY A 319 24.39 25.17 15.75
N CYS A 320 25.29 24.18 15.62
CA CYS A 320 26.64 24.36 15.05
C CYS A 320 26.61 24.13 13.53
N PRO A 321 27.29 24.98 12.73
CA PRO A 321 27.32 24.85 11.26
C PRO A 321 28.04 23.58 10.79
#